data_AF-A0A2V7QHX3-F1
#
_entry.id   AF-A0A2V7QHX3-F1
#
_cell.length_a   1.000
_cell.length_b   1.000
_cell.length_c   1.000
_cell.angle_alpha   90.00
_cell.angle_beta   90.00
_cell.angle_gamma   90.00
#
_symmetry.space_group_name_H-M   'P 1'
#
loop_
_entity.id
_entity.type
_entity.pdbx_description
1 polymer ?
#
loop_
_entity_poly.entity_id
_entity_poly.type
_entity_poly.pdbx_seq_one_letter_code
_entity_poly.pdbx_strand_id
1 'polypeptide(L)'
;MTELRDAEARAASRRLLATSERELQRIVLDMHDGPVQDIFAALSQLQVLERALAGDPSSQQRSRQAVRLLERALSEIRNFIGAFRPPGFERRALGEIIEGLAVQHETLTEQGVELDLPDDLGDCALPTKIAIYRILQEALANGHRHSGASEQRVIVERQGGSLALTVSDRGRGFNPARVLAREEDVGVEGGHFGLRGIQDRVEMLGGTFALESAPGQGTSLTVTLPAE
;
A
#
# COMPACT_ATOMS: atom_id res chain seq x y z
N MET A 1 18.11 37.78 4.47
CA MET A 1 17.86 37.58 3.02
C MET A 1 17.78 36.10 2.66
N THR A 2 18.58 35.23 3.29
CA THR A 2 18.56 33.76 3.09
C THR A 2 17.29 33.08 3.63
N GLU A 3 16.81 33.46 4.81
CA GLU A 3 15.58 32.89 5.41
C GLU A 3 14.30 33.20 4.63
N LEU A 4 14.23 34.39 4.00
CA LEU A 4 13.10 34.78 3.15
C LEU A 4 13.07 33.94 1.86
N ARG A 5 14.25 33.65 1.28
CA ARG A 5 14.38 32.81 0.07
C ARG A 5 14.05 31.34 0.37
N ASP A 6 14.43 30.83 1.54
CA ASP A 6 14.07 29.48 1.98
C ASP A 6 12.56 29.35 2.27
N ALA A 7 11.95 30.38 2.86
CA ALA A 7 10.50 30.41 3.10
C ALA A 7 9.71 30.46 1.77
N GLU A 8 10.16 31.26 0.81
CA GLU A 8 9.59 31.32 -0.54
C GLU A 8 9.77 30.00 -1.31
N ALA A 9 10.93 29.36 -1.20
CA ALA A 9 11.18 28.05 -1.82
C ALA A 9 10.29 26.94 -1.22
N ARG A 10 10.11 26.93 0.11
CA ARG A 10 9.18 25.98 0.77
C ARG A 10 7.72 26.26 0.39
N ALA A 11 7.32 27.53 0.29
CA ALA A 11 5.96 27.89 -0.11
C ALA A 11 5.68 27.53 -1.59
N ALA A 12 6.66 27.72 -2.48
CA ALA A 12 6.57 27.30 -3.88
C ALA A 12 6.49 25.77 -4.01
N SER A 13 7.32 25.03 -3.26
CA SER A 13 7.30 23.57 -3.21
C SER A 13 5.95 23.05 -2.70
N ARG A 14 5.38 23.65 -1.64
CA ARG A 14 4.02 23.34 -1.14
C ARG A 14 2.92 23.59 -2.17
N ARG A 15 3.01 24.68 -2.96
CA ARG A 15 2.02 24.98 -4.02
C ARG A 15 2.09 24.00 -5.18
N LEU A 16 3.30 23.59 -5.57
CA LEU A 16 3.51 22.57 -6.60
C LEU A 16 2.96 21.21 -6.14
N LEU A 17 3.21 20.83 -4.89
CA LEU A 17 2.64 19.64 -4.27
C LEU A 17 1.11 19.67 -4.25
N ALA A 18 0.50 20.75 -3.73
CA ALA A 18 -0.96 20.88 -3.69
C ALA A 18 -1.62 20.85 -5.08
N THR A 19 -0.89 21.27 -6.12
CA THR A 19 -1.37 21.23 -7.50
C THR A 19 -1.23 19.83 -8.10
N SER A 20 -0.11 19.16 -7.82
CA SER A 20 0.12 17.77 -8.21
C SER A 20 -0.88 16.82 -7.54
N GLU A 21 -1.23 17.07 -6.27
CA GLU A 21 -2.25 16.32 -5.53
C GLU A 21 -3.65 16.47 -6.15
N ARG A 22 -4.03 17.68 -6.57
CA ARG A 22 -5.31 17.93 -7.25
C ARG A 22 -5.39 17.25 -8.62
N GLU A 23 -4.32 17.28 -9.40
CA GLU A 23 -4.26 16.57 -10.69
C GLU A 23 -4.32 15.06 -10.52
N LEU A 24 -3.63 14.53 -9.49
CA LEU A 24 -3.73 13.12 -9.12
C LEU A 24 -5.16 12.74 -8.70
N GLN A 25 -5.84 13.59 -7.93
CA GLN A 25 -7.24 13.38 -7.55
C GLN A 25 -8.18 13.34 -8.77
N ARG A 26 -7.93 14.18 -9.78
CA ARG A 26 -8.69 14.14 -11.04
C ARG A 26 -8.43 12.85 -11.82
N ILE A 27 -7.17 12.44 -11.95
CA ILE A 27 -6.79 11.20 -12.64
C ILE A 27 -7.45 9.97 -12.00
N VAL A 28 -7.50 9.93 -10.66
CA VAL A 28 -8.09 8.82 -9.92
C VAL A 28 -9.59 8.71 -10.14
N LEU A 29 -10.30 9.84 -10.18
CA LEU A 29 -11.73 9.90 -10.49
C LEU A 29 -12.00 9.51 -11.95
N ASP A 30 -11.23 10.03 -12.91
CA ASP A 30 -11.36 9.68 -14.34
C ASP A 30 -11.06 8.19 -14.61
N MET A 31 -10.10 7.60 -13.89
CA MET A 31 -9.79 6.17 -13.99
C MET A 31 -10.84 5.27 -13.32
N HIS A 32 -11.48 5.73 -12.25
CA HIS A 32 -12.54 4.99 -11.57
C HIS A 32 -13.83 4.99 -12.41
N ASP A 33 -14.19 6.11 -13.02
CA ASP A 33 -15.50 6.29 -13.66
C ASP A 33 -15.57 5.78 -15.11
N GLY A 34 -14.44 5.61 -15.82
CA GLY A 34 -14.42 5.07 -17.18
C GLY A 34 -13.84 3.65 -17.27
N PRO A 35 -12.51 3.49 -17.22
CA PRO A 35 -11.84 2.21 -17.49
C PRO A 35 -12.26 1.04 -16.58
N VAL A 36 -12.47 1.30 -15.28
CA VAL A 36 -12.90 0.26 -14.32
C VAL A 36 -14.34 -0.19 -14.62
N GLN A 37 -15.24 0.73 -14.95
CA GLN A 37 -16.62 0.41 -15.32
C GLN A 37 -16.71 -0.32 -16.66
N ASP A 38 -15.91 0.09 -17.65
CA ASP A 38 -15.84 -0.56 -18.95
C ASP A 38 -15.33 -2.01 -18.85
N ILE A 39 -14.32 -2.26 -18.00
CA ILE A 39 -13.81 -3.61 -17.73
C ILE A 39 -14.85 -4.47 -17.00
N PHE A 40 -15.57 -3.90 -16.04
CA PHE A 40 -16.65 -4.60 -15.34
C PHE A 40 -17.82 -4.96 -16.28
N ALA A 41 -18.19 -4.04 -17.19
CA ALA A 41 -19.19 -4.27 -18.23
C ALA A 41 -18.73 -5.34 -19.23
N ALA A 42 -17.47 -5.33 -19.65
CA ALA A 42 -16.88 -6.35 -20.51
C ALA A 42 -16.87 -7.74 -19.87
N LEU A 43 -16.51 -7.83 -18.58
CA LEU A 43 -16.60 -9.06 -17.77
C LEU A 43 -18.03 -9.61 -17.75
N SER A 44 -19.03 -8.75 -17.54
CA SER A 44 -20.44 -9.15 -17.51
C SER A 44 -20.93 -9.64 -18.87
N GLN A 45 -20.55 -8.99 -19.97
CA GLN A 45 -20.91 -9.42 -21.34
C GLN A 45 -20.26 -10.77 -21.70
N LEU A 46 -19.01 -11.01 -21.26
CA LEU A 46 -18.33 -12.29 -21.48
C LEU A 46 -18.98 -13.45 -20.72
N GLN A 47 -19.47 -13.21 -19.50
CA GLN A 47 -20.24 -14.21 -18.76
C GLN A 47 -21.58 -14.56 -19.44
N VAL A 48 -22.23 -13.58 -20.08
CA VAL A 48 -23.43 -13.81 -20.90
C VAL A 48 -23.09 -14.62 -22.16
N LEU A 49 -21.99 -14.30 -22.83
CA LEU A 49 -21.49 -15.05 -23.98
C LEU A 49 -21.10 -16.49 -23.64
N GLU A 50 -20.48 -16.73 -22.49
CA GLU A 50 -20.09 -18.08 -22.04
C GLU A 50 -21.33 -18.98 -21.84
N ARG A 51 -22.45 -18.42 -21.37
CA ARG A 51 -23.73 -19.12 -21.25
C ARG A 51 -24.37 -19.39 -22.61
N ALA A 52 -24.23 -18.47 -23.56
CA ALA A 52 -24.76 -18.62 -24.93
C ALA A 52 -23.96 -19.62 -25.79
N LEU A 53 -22.67 -19.80 -25.50
CA LEU A 53 -21.74 -20.70 -26.21
C LEU A 53 -21.62 -22.10 -25.56
N ALA A 54 -22.58 -22.47 -24.70
CA ALA A 54 -22.59 -23.76 -24.01
C ALA A 54 -22.67 -24.93 -25.02
N GLY A 55 -21.51 -25.49 -25.38
CA GLY A 55 -21.40 -26.62 -26.32
C GLY A 55 -20.08 -26.73 -27.09
N ASP A 56 -19.31 -25.65 -27.20
CA ASP A 56 -17.99 -25.66 -27.87
C ASP A 56 -16.84 -25.46 -26.85
N PRO A 57 -16.01 -26.51 -26.59
CA PRO A 57 -14.89 -26.46 -25.66
C PRO A 57 -13.85 -25.38 -25.99
N SER A 58 -13.64 -25.07 -27.27
CA SER A 58 -12.64 -24.11 -27.71
C SER A 58 -13.07 -22.66 -27.44
N SER A 59 -14.38 -22.40 -27.52
CA SER A 59 -14.99 -21.12 -27.21
C SER A 59 -15.07 -20.86 -25.70
N GLN A 60 -15.33 -21.91 -24.91
CA GLN A 60 -15.25 -21.83 -23.44
C GLN A 60 -13.84 -21.51 -22.96
N GLN A 61 -12.81 -22.13 -23.53
CA GLN A 61 -11.42 -21.87 -23.15
C GLN A 61 -11.00 -20.42 -23.47
N ARG A 62 -11.41 -19.88 -24.62
CA ARG A 62 -11.15 -18.49 -25.01
C ARG A 62 -11.89 -17.49 -24.12
N SER A 63 -13.14 -17.77 -23.75
CA SER A 63 -13.90 -16.94 -22.81
C SER A 63 -13.20 -16.86 -21.44
N ARG A 64 -12.80 -18.01 -20.88
CA ARG A 64 -12.06 -18.06 -19.61
C ARG A 64 -10.72 -17.32 -19.67
N GLN A 65 -10.05 -17.33 -20.81
CA GLN A 65 -8.81 -16.58 -21.00
C GLN A 65 -9.05 -15.06 -21.04
N ALA A 66 -10.11 -14.61 -21.69
CA ALA A 66 -10.51 -13.19 -21.70
C ALA A 66 -10.90 -12.70 -20.29
N VAL A 67 -11.65 -13.51 -19.54
CA VAL A 67 -11.97 -13.23 -18.12
C VAL A 67 -10.70 -13.04 -17.29
N ARG A 68 -9.73 -13.96 -17.37
CA ARG A 68 -8.45 -13.84 -16.64
C ARG A 68 -7.66 -12.59 -17.00
N LEU A 69 -7.65 -12.20 -18.28
CA LEU A 69 -6.96 -10.99 -18.72
C LEU A 69 -7.63 -9.72 -18.18
N LEU A 70 -8.96 -9.69 -18.15
CA LEU A 70 -9.72 -8.57 -17.58
C LEU A 70 -9.58 -8.50 -16.06
N GLU A 71 -9.59 -9.63 -15.35
CA GLU A 71 -9.33 -9.69 -13.91
C GLU A 71 -7.92 -9.19 -13.56
N ARG A 72 -6.93 -9.54 -14.39
CA ARG A 72 -5.56 -9.04 -14.26
C ARG A 72 -5.47 -7.54 -14.52
N ALA A 73 -6.06 -7.05 -15.61
CA ALA A 73 -6.09 -5.61 -15.91
C ALA A 73 -6.84 -4.82 -14.82
N LEU A 74 -7.94 -5.38 -14.30
CA LEU A 74 -8.69 -4.79 -13.19
C LEU A 74 -7.88 -4.78 -11.90
N SER A 75 -7.07 -5.81 -11.63
CA SER A 75 -6.14 -5.82 -10.50
C SER A 75 -5.00 -4.82 -10.69
N GLU A 76 -4.43 -4.71 -11.90
CA GLU A 76 -3.39 -3.72 -12.21
C GLU A 76 -3.91 -2.29 -12.07
N ILE A 77 -5.13 -2.02 -12.56
CA ILE A 77 -5.81 -0.73 -12.37
C ILE A 77 -6.18 -0.51 -10.91
N ARG A 78 -6.68 -1.52 -10.19
CA ARG A 78 -6.97 -1.41 -8.76
C ARG A 78 -5.72 -1.29 -7.90
N ASN A 79 -4.57 -1.75 -8.34
CA ASN A 79 -3.29 -1.51 -7.66
C ASN A 79 -2.80 -0.08 -7.96
N PHE A 80 -3.00 0.39 -9.20
CA PHE A 80 -2.66 1.76 -9.63
C PHE A 80 -3.56 2.83 -8.98
N ILE A 81 -4.88 2.64 -9.03
CA ILE A 81 -5.89 3.43 -8.29
C ILE A 81 -5.76 3.15 -6.80
N GLY A 82 -5.46 1.92 -6.43
CA GLY A 82 -5.23 1.50 -5.05
C GLY A 82 -4.16 2.33 -4.41
N ALA A 83 -3.15 2.83 -5.16
CA ALA A 83 -2.15 3.82 -4.78
C ALA A 83 -2.73 5.21 -4.40
N PHE A 84 -4.00 5.45 -4.70
CA PHE A 84 -4.79 6.65 -4.40
C PHE A 84 -6.10 6.32 -3.66
N ARG A 85 -6.02 6.48 -2.33
CA ARG A 85 -7.06 6.55 -1.28
C ARG A 85 -8.49 6.01 -1.56
N PRO A 86 -9.03 5.13 -0.69
CA PRO A 86 -10.47 4.81 -0.62
C PRO A 86 -11.38 6.04 -0.42
N PRO A 87 -12.66 6.00 -0.84
CA PRO A 87 -13.62 7.09 -0.61
C PRO A 87 -13.78 7.41 0.88
N GLY A 88 -13.75 8.70 1.24
CA GLY A 88 -13.94 9.15 2.63
C GLY A 88 -12.72 9.02 3.55
N PHE A 89 -11.56 8.60 3.03
CA PHE A 89 -10.31 8.46 3.79
C PHE A 89 -9.90 9.72 4.57
N GLU A 90 -10.23 10.91 4.06
CA GLU A 90 -9.97 12.17 4.75
C GLU A 90 -10.77 12.31 6.05
N ARG A 91 -12.02 11.83 6.04
CA ARG A 91 -12.97 11.97 7.16
C ARG A 91 -12.91 10.81 8.15
N ARG A 92 -12.36 9.66 7.77
CA ARG A 92 -12.21 8.51 8.66
C ARG A 92 -11.04 8.71 9.63
N ALA A 93 -11.23 8.23 10.86
CA ALA A 93 -10.17 8.15 11.84
C ALA A 93 -9.10 7.15 11.39
N LEU A 94 -7.85 7.37 11.78
CA LEU A 94 -6.74 6.52 11.38
C LEU A 94 -6.91 5.08 11.89
N GLY A 95 -7.41 4.90 13.11
CA GLY A 95 -7.67 3.58 13.70
C GLY A 95 -8.59 2.73 12.81
N GLU A 96 -9.74 3.28 12.41
CA GLU A 96 -10.70 2.57 11.54
C GLU A 96 -10.10 2.17 10.17
N ILE A 97 -9.18 2.98 9.64
CA ILE A 97 -8.50 2.70 8.38
C ILE A 97 -7.56 1.50 8.54
N ILE A 98 -6.83 1.44 9.66
CA ILE A 98 -5.89 0.37 9.99
C ILE A 98 -6.65 -0.93 10.26
N GLU A 99 -7.71 -0.88 11.07
CA GLU A 99 -8.59 -2.03 11.33
C GLU A 99 -9.19 -2.58 10.03
N GLY A 100 -9.72 -1.69 9.17
CA GLY A 100 -10.28 -2.11 7.88
C GLY A 100 -9.26 -2.78 6.98
N LEU A 101 -8.01 -2.31 6.99
CA LEU A 101 -6.93 -2.92 6.21
C LEU A 101 -6.50 -4.28 6.79
N ALA A 102 -6.47 -4.44 8.11
CA ALA A 102 -6.19 -5.71 8.77
C ALA A 102 -7.25 -6.76 8.42
N VAL A 103 -8.54 -6.44 8.60
CA VAL A 103 -9.66 -7.33 8.26
C VAL A 103 -9.67 -7.70 6.78
N GLN A 104 -9.40 -6.72 5.90
CA GLN A 104 -9.28 -6.97 4.47
C GLN A 104 -8.13 -7.92 4.15
N HIS A 105 -6.99 -7.75 4.81
CA HIS A 105 -5.83 -8.63 4.63
C HIS A 105 -6.17 -10.06 5.04
N GLU A 106 -6.68 -10.26 6.27
CA GLU A 106 -7.06 -11.58 6.79
C GLU A 106 -8.05 -12.29 5.86
N THR A 107 -9.05 -11.56 5.36
CA THR A 107 -10.06 -12.10 4.44
C THR A 107 -9.46 -12.58 3.11
N LEU A 108 -8.45 -11.88 2.60
CA LEU A 108 -7.83 -12.16 1.30
C LEU A 108 -6.73 -13.22 1.38
N THR A 109 -6.03 -13.31 2.50
CA THR A 109 -4.81 -14.13 2.63
C THR A 109 -4.96 -15.32 3.58
N GLU A 110 -6.03 -15.36 4.38
CA GLU A 110 -6.24 -16.33 5.46
C GLU A 110 -5.13 -16.27 6.55
N GLN A 111 -4.31 -15.22 6.54
CA GLN A 111 -3.24 -14.97 7.52
C GLN A 111 -3.74 -14.03 8.60
N GLY A 112 -3.62 -14.41 9.87
CA GLY A 112 -4.09 -13.60 11.00
C GLY A 112 -3.29 -12.32 11.21
N VAL A 113 -3.95 -11.27 11.69
CA VAL A 113 -3.33 -10.00 12.06
C VAL A 113 -3.68 -9.64 13.51
N GLU A 114 -2.72 -9.80 14.42
CA GLU A 114 -2.84 -9.30 15.79
C GLU A 114 -2.66 -7.78 15.78
N LEU A 115 -3.73 -7.05 16.08
CA LEU A 115 -3.74 -5.59 16.02
C LEU A 115 -3.79 -4.98 17.43
N ASP A 116 -2.81 -4.14 17.73
CA ASP A 116 -2.67 -3.37 18.97
C ASP A 116 -2.73 -1.87 18.62
N LEU A 117 -3.88 -1.26 18.89
CA LEU A 117 -4.13 0.16 18.68
C LEU A 117 -4.80 0.78 19.91
N PRO A 118 -4.51 2.04 20.24
CA PRO A 118 -5.30 2.78 21.22
C PRO A 118 -6.67 3.16 20.65
N ASP A 119 -7.66 3.32 21.53
CA ASP A 119 -9.04 3.73 21.17
C ASP A 119 -9.08 5.06 20.39
N ASP A 120 -8.12 5.94 20.65
CA ASP A 120 -7.97 7.22 19.95
C ASP A 120 -6.49 7.49 19.61
N LEU A 121 -6.22 7.59 18.31
CA LEU A 121 -4.91 7.98 17.75
C LEU A 121 -4.80 9.50 17.54
N GLY A 122 -5.85 10.26 17.86
CA GLY A 122 -5.95 11.70 17.62
C GLY A 122 -5.96 12.08 16.14
N ASP A 123 -6.00 13.38 15.90
CA ASP A 123 -5.94 13.92 14.54
C ASP A 123 -4.57 13.67 13.90
N CYS A 124 -4.61 13.32 12.62
CA CYS A 124 -3.45 13.02 11.82
C CYS A 124 -3.54 13.78 10.50
N ALA A 125 -2.48 14.50 10.17
CA ALA A 125 -2.29 15.12 8.87
C ALA A 125 -2.53 14.08 7.77
N LEU A 126 -3.28 14.50 6.77
CA LEU A 126 -3.70 13.63 5.69
C LEU A 126 -2.54 12.94 4.96
N PRO A 127 -1.40 13.59 4.68
CA PRO A 127 -0.20 12.93 4.13
C PRO A 127 0.29 11.76 4.99
N THR A 128 0.38 11.96 6.31
CA THR A 128 0.79 10.92 7.27
C THR A 128 -0.19 9.76 7.30
N LYS A 129 -1.49 10.05 7.29
CA LYS A 129 -2.55 9.02 7.28
C LYS A 129 -2.41 8.08 6.08
N ILE A 130 -2.15 8.64 4.89
CA ILE A 130 -1.92 7.86 3.67
C ILE A 130 -0.64 7.05 3.77
N ALA A 131 0.42 7.65 4.29
CA ALA A 131 1.70 6.98 4.40
C ALA A 131 1.60 5.76 5.31
N ILE A 132 0.95 5.89 6.47
CA ILE A 132 0.69 4.76 7.37
C ILE A 132 -0.10 3.66 6.66
N TYR A 133 -1.18 4.00 5.96
CA TYR A 133 -1.96 3.03 5.19
C TYR A 133 -1.12 2.29 4.14
N ARG A 134 -0.29 3.01 3.39
CA ARG A 134 0.60 2.42 2.36
C ARG A 134 1.66 1.53 2.94
N ILE A 135 2.29 1.98 4.02
CA ILE A 135 3.37 1.25 4.68
C ILE A 135 2.81 -0.03 5.28
N LEU A 136 1.66 0.05 5.97
CA LEU A 136 0.99 -1.12 6.51
C LEU A 136 0.60 -2.11 5.41
N GLN A 137 0.02 -1.63 4.30
CA GLN A 137 -0.36 -2.48 3.17
C GLN A 137 0.84 -3.26 2.60
N GLU A 138 1.94 -2.57 2.34
CA GLU A 138 3.15 -3.20 1.79
C GLU A 138 3.84 -4.11 2.83
N ALA A 139 3.85 -3.74 4.11
CA ALA A 139 4.42 -4.55 5.19
C ALA A 139 3.67 -5.87 5.39
N LEU A 140 2.33 -5.83 5.40
CA LEU A 140 1.48 -7.04 5.45
C LEU A 140 1.69 -7.89 4.19
N ALA A 141 1.69 -7.28 3.00
CA ALA A 141 1.96 -8.01 1.76
C ALA A 141 3.36 -8.65 1.73
N ASN A 142 4.37 -8.02 2.33
CA ASN A 142 5.71 -8.57 2.45
C ASN A 142 5.77 -9.75 3.41
N GLY A 143 5.15 -9.64 4.57
CA GLY A 143 5.04 -10.76 5.51
C GLY A 143 4.30 -11.94 4.90
N HIS A 144 3.17 -11.72 4.24
CA HIS A 144 2.45 -12.79 3.52
C HIS A 144 3.31 -13.49 2.46
N ARG A 145 3.95 -12.72 1.58
CA ARG A 145 4.76 -13.27 0.47
C ARG A 145 6.05 -13.96 0.92
N HIS A 146 6.62 -13.54 2.05
CA HIS A 146 8.00 -13.86 2.36
C HIS A 146 8.24 -14.45 3.75
N SER A 147 7.37 -14.28 4.74
CA SER A 147 7.65 -14.74 6.11
C SER A 147 7.47 -16.26 6.26
N GLY A 148 6.41 -16.82 5.65
CA GLY A 148 5.93 -18.17 5.96
C GLY A 148 5.28 -18.29 7.35
N ALA A 149 5.05 -17.17 8.05
CA ALA A 149 4.35 -17.15 9.33
C ALA A 149 2.82 -17.22 9.13
N SER A 150 2.10 -17.82 10.07
CA SER A 150 0.63 -17.87 10.06
C SER A 150 -0.03 -16.58 10.55
N GLU A 151 0.74 -15.69 11.18
CA GLU A 151 0.25 -14.48 11.84
C GLU A 151 1.27 -13.35 11.73
N GLN A 152 0.78 -12.11 11.66
CA GLN A 152 1.54 -10.88 11.75
C GLN A 152 1.00 -10.02 12.90
N ARG A 153 1.86 -9.22 13.53
CA ARG A 153 1.49 -8.29 14.61
C ARG A 153 1.69 -6.85 14.17
N VAL A 154 0.67 -6.03 14.37
CA VAL A 154 0.65 -4.60 14.02
C VAL A 154 0.40 -3.81 15.29
N ILE A 155 1.30 -2.88 15.60
CA ILE A 155 1.22 -2.00 16.76
C ILE A 155 1.25 -0.56 16.28
N VAL A 156 0.34 0.26 16.77
CA VAL A 156 0.27 1.69 16.42
C VAL A 156 0.21 2.50 17.70
N GLU A 157 1.15 3.44 17.86
CA GLU A 157 1.24 4.26 19.06
C GLU A 157 1.34 5.74 18.70
N ARG A 158 0.71 6.60 19.50
CA ARG A 158 0.97 8.04 19.47
C ARG A 158 2.06 8.39 20.48
N GLN A 159 3.14 9.00 19.98
CA GLN A 159 4.27 9.48 20.77
C GLN A 159 4.33 11.01 20.65
N GLY A 160 3.51 11.70 21.45
CA GLY A 160 3.37 13.16 21.37
C GLY A 160 2.89 13.63 19.99
N GLY A 161 3.74 14.39 19.30
CA GLY A 161 3.48 14.92 17.95
C GLY A 161 3.80 13.94 16.80
N SER A 162 3.99 12.66 17.09
CA SER A 162 4.33 11.64 16.10
C SER A 162 3.52 10.36 16.30
N LEU A 163 3.42 9.57 15.22
CA LEU A 163 2.80 8.25 15.18
C LEU A 163 3.87 7.21 14.87
N ALA A 164 3.95 6.17 15.68
CA ALA A 164 4.80 5.01 15.46
C ALA A 164 3.94 3.84 14.97
N LEU A 165 4.32 3.25 13.83
CA LEU A 165 3.74 2.01 13.31
C LEU A 165 4.81 0.94 13.34
N THR A 166 4.51 -0.18 14.00
CA THR A 166 5.35 -1.39 14.00
C THR A 166 4.58 -2.53 13.37
N VAL A 167 5.19 -3.21 12.39
CA VAL A 167 4.65 -4.43 11.78
C VAL A 167 5.70 -5.53 11.91
N SER A 168 5.33 -6.65 12.50
CA SER A 168 6.25 -7.76 12.75
C SER A 168 5.65 -9.13 12.43
N ASP A 169 6.53 -10.09 12.11
CA ASP A 169 6.18 -11.49 11.90
C ASP A 169 7.22 -12.40 12.55
N ARG A 170 6.82 -13.64 12.88
CA ARG A 170 7.70 -14.68 13.42
C ARG A 170 8.17 -15.66 12.34
N GLY A 171 8.35 -15.17 11.12
CA GLY A 171 8.69 -16.00 9.97
C GLY A 171 10.19 -16.29 9.82
N ARG A 172 10.58 -16.66 8.60
CA ARG A 172 11.95 -17.07 8.27
C ARG A 172 12.99 -15.95 8.36
N GLY A 173 12.59 -14.68 8.41
CA GLY A 173 13.48 -13.52 8.38
C GLY A 173 14.46 -13.48 7.18
N PHE A 174 15.33 -12.48 7.16
CA PHE A 174 16.34 -12.27 6.12
C PHE A 174 17.48 -11.40 6.65
N ASN A 175 18.51 -11.16 5.82
CA ASN A 175 19.56 -10.19 6.14
C ASN A 175 19.19 -8.82 5.52
N PRO A 176 18.85 -7.79 6.33
CA PRO A 176 18.43 -6.48 5.83
C PRO A 176 19.48 -5.80 4.95
N ALA A 177 20.77 -5.97 5.25
CA ALA A 177 21.85 -5.33 4.51
C ALA A 177 21.91 -5.81 3.05
N ARG A 178 21.46 -7.03 2.75
CA ARG A 178 21.39 -7.53 1.36
C ARG A 178 20.20 -6.96 0.59
N VAL A 179 19.12 -6.64 1.28
CA VAL A 179 17.83 -6.22 0.71
C VAL A 179 17.77 -4.69 0.51
N LEU A 180 18.47 -3.94 1.36
CA LEU A 180 18.55 -2.47 1.29
C LEU A 180 19.79 -1.96 0.52
N ALA A 181 20.69 -2.85 0.10
CA ALA A 181 21.85 -2.49 -0.72
C ALA A 181 21.42 -1.92 -2.10
N ARG A 182 22.22 -1.01 -2.66
CA ARG A 182 21.97 -0.44 -4.00
C ARG A 182 22.23 -1.50 -5.07
N GLU A 183 21.52 -1.42 -6.19
CA GLU A 183 21.70 -2.34 -7.34
C GLU A 183 23.17 -2.41 -7.81
N GLU A 184 23.91 -1.31 -7.66
CA GLU A 184 25.35 -1.20 -7.96
C GLU A 184 26.24 -2.13 -7.10
N ASP A 185 25.77 -2.56 -5.91
CA ASP A 185 26.59 -3.31 -4.94
C ASP A 185 26.39 -4.84 -5.01
N VAL A 186 25.34 -5.34 -5.66
CA VAL A 186 24.96 -6.77 -5.52
C VAL A 186 24.73 -7.51 -6.84
N GLY A 187 24.57 -6.84 -7.98
CA GLY A 187 24.43 -7.53 -9.28
C GLY A 187 23.25 -8.51 -9.37
N VAL A 188 22.25 -8.37 -8.48
CA VAL A 188 21.05 -9.19 -8.45
C VAL A 188 19.93 -8.43 -9.14
N GLU A 189 19.50 -8.93 -10.30
CA GLU A 189 18.31 -8.46 -10.99
C GLU A 189 17.05 -8.80 -10.18
N GLY A 190 16.46 -7.77 -9.57
CA GLY A 190 15.07 -7.78 -9.12
C GLY A 190 14.84 -7.98 -7.61
N GLY A 191 14.00 -7.12 -7.02
CA GLY A 191 13.05 -7.60 -6.02
C GLY A 191 12.84 -6.84 -4.72
N HIS A 192 13.39 -5.63 -4.51
CA HIS A 192 13.29 -4.95 -3.19
C HIS A 192 12.71 -3.52 -3.22
N PHE A 193 11.96 -3.17 -4.27
CA PHE A 193 11.33 -1.85 -4.41
C PHE A 193 10.33 -1.51 -3.29
N GLY A 194 9.69 -2.51 -2.67
CA GLY A 194 8.70 -2.31 -1.61
C GLY A 194 9.28 -1.68 -0.34
N LEU A 195 10.33 -2.29 0.22
CA LEU A 195 10.98 -1.81 1.46
C LEU A 195 11.71 -0.49 1.25
N ARG A 196 12.36 -0.29 0.09
CA ARG A 196 12.95 1.00 -0.27
C ARG A 196 11.89 2.08 -0.45
N GLY A 197 10.78 1.77 -1.12
CA GLY A 197 9.67 2.70 -1.27
C GLY A 197 9.00 3.07 0.06
N ILE A 198 9.03 2.19 1.06
CA ILE A 198 8.66 2.51 2.45
C ILE A 198 9.66 3.51 3.04
N GLN A 199 10.97 3.23 2.96
CA GLN A 199 12.02 4.10 3.50
C GLN A 199 11.95 5.50 2.90
N ASP A 200 11.93 5.62 1.57
CA ASP A 200 11.89 6.91 0.85
C ASP A 200 10.65 7.72 1.26
N ARG A 201 9.50 7.05 1.43
CA ARG A 201 8.24 7.70 1.86
C ARG A 201 8.33 8.25 3.27
N VAL A 202 8.96 7.50 4.18
CA VAL A 202 9.14 7.91 5.57
C VAL A 202 10.09 9.10 5.66
N GLU A 203 11.21 9.05 4.94
CA GLU A 203 12.18 10.15 4.88
C GLU A 203 11.56 11.43 4.30
N MET A 204 10.73 11.31 3.25
CA MET A 204 10.03 12.44 2.62
C MET A 204 9.08 13.18 3.58
N LEU A 205 8.53 12.48 4.57
CA LEU A 205 7.65 13.05 5.59
C LEU A 205 8.40 13.48 6.87
N GLY A 206 9.74 13.43 6.86
CA GLY A 206 10.55 13.79 8.02
C GLY A 206 10.48 12.76 9.16
N GLY A 207 10.16 11.52 8.84
CA GLY A 207 10.06 10.42 9.79
C GLY A 207 11.35 9.61 9.95
N THR A 208 11.26 8.52 10.72
CA THR A 208 12.34 7.54 10.92
C THR A 208 11.89 6.14 10.52
N PHE A 209 12.81 5.38 9.93
CA PHE A 209 12.61 4.00 9.47
C PHE A 209 13.63 3.09 10.16
N ALA A 210 13.17 1.96 10.68
CA ALA A 210 14.01 0.91 11.23
C ALA A 210 13.49 -0.46 10.75
N LEU A 211 14.42 -1.33 10.37
CA LEU A 211 14.13 -2.68 9.92
C LEU A 211 15.07 -3.66 10.62
N GLU A 212 14.49 -4.55 11.40
CA GLU A 212 15.20 -5.61 12.11
C GLU A 212 14.77 -6.95 11.54
N SER A 213 15.74 -7.74 11.08
CA SER A 213 15.50 -9.11 10.64
C SER A 213 16.78 -9.90 10.71
N ALA A 214 16.64 -11.19 11.01
CA ALA A 214 17.70 -12.17 10.85
C ALA A 214 17.10 -13.51 10.41
N PRO A 215 17.84 -14.34 9.65
CA PRO A 215 17.38 -15.68 9.30
C PRO A 215 16.94 -16.48 10.54
N GLY A 216 15.70 -16.96 10.53
CA GLY A 216 15.05 -17.70 11.61
C GLY A 216 14.49 -16.87 12.77
N GLN A 217 14.62 -15.54 12.75
CA GLN A 217 14.19 -14.66 13.84
C GLN A 217 12.98 -13.78 13.47
N GLY A 218 12.41 -13.96 12.29
CA GLY A 218 11.32 -13.11 11.79
C GLY A 218 11.77 -11.74 11.28
N THR A 219 10.82 -10.83 11.18
CA THR A 219 11.02 -9.46 10.68
C THR A 219 10.24 -8.48 11.55
N SER A 220 10.83 -7.33 11.84
CA SER A 220 10.16 -6.20 12.46
C SER A 220 10.48 -4.92 11.69
N LEU A 221 9.44 -4.26 11.18
CA LEU A 221 9.51 -2.96 10.52
C LEU A 221 8.89 -1.94 11.47
N THR A 222 9.66 -0.91 11.82
CA THR A 222 9.18 0.22 12.62
C THR A 222 9.33 1.51 11.83
N VAL A 223 8.28 2.31 11.77
CA VAL A 223 8.30 3.65 11.18
C VAL A 223 7.72 4.66 12.15
N THR A 224 8.33 5.84 12.25
CA THR A 224 7.78 6.98 13.01
C THR A 224 7.55 8.14 12.06
N LEU A 225 6.36 8.73 12.09
CA LEU A 225 5.99 9.85 11.23
C LEU A 225 5.42 11.01 12.07
N PRO A 226 5.72 12.28 11.74
CA PRO A 226 5.03 13.42 12.33
C PRO A 226 3.51 13.33 12.11
N ALA A 227 2.73 13.61 13.15
CA ALA A 227 1.27 13.55 13.08
C ALA A 227 0.64 14.83 12.52
N GLU A 228 1.39 15.93 12.44
CA GLU A 228 0.97 17.27 11.98
C GLU A 228 1.79 17.77 10.78
#